data_AF-A0A431MAM9-F1
#
_entry.id   AF-A0A431MAM9-F1
#
_cell.length_a   1.000
_cell.length_b   1.000
_cell.length_c   1.000
_cell.angle_alpha   90.00
_cell.angle_beta   90.00
_cell.angle_gamma   90.00
#
_symmetry.space_group_name_H-M   'P 1'
#
loop_
_entity.id
_entity.type
_entity.pdbx_description
1 polymer ?
#
loop_
_entity_poly.entity_id
_entity_poly.type
_entity_poly.pdbx_seq_one_letter_code
_entity_poly.pdbx_strand_id
1 'polypeptide(L)'
;MARKYSKASAKKVERAMKKRNAGTLRSGRSGKKVTSRKQAIAIGLSEARSEGKKVPKKASRKTSKKTSRKTSKKTLGRKAGKKKSARKS
;
A
#
# COMPACT_ATOMS: atom_id res chain seq x y z
N MET A 1 -0.57 -20.64 28.16
CA MET A 1 -0.14 -19.42 27.42
C MET A 1 -1.05 -19.18 26.20
N ALA A 2 -1.83 -18.10 26.16
CA ALA A 2 -2.65 -17.78 24.98
C ALA A 2 -1.81 -17.21 23.83
N ARG A 3 -1.95 -17.75 22.61
CA ARG A 3 -1.21 -17.25 21.43
C ARG A 3 -1.68 -15.83 21.05
N LYS A 4 -0.72 -14.95 20.74
CA LYS A 4 -1.00 -13.57 20.25
C LYS A 4 -1.69 -13.55 18.88
N TYR A 5 -1.49 -14.59 18.07
CA TYR A 5 -2.03 -14.75 16.72
C TYR A 5 -2.84 -16.04 16.63
N SER A 6 -3.93 -16.02 15.86
CA SER A 6 -4.71 -17.23 15.55
C SER A 6 -3.97 -18.15 14.59
N LYS A 7 -4.22 -19.46 14.64
CA LYS A 7 -3.71 -20.43 13.65
C LYS A 7 -4.09 -20.02 12.21
N ALA A 8 -5.31 -19.50 12.04
CA ALA A 8 -5.80 -19.05 10.74
C ALA A 8 -5.06 -17.82 10.18
N SER A 9 -4.54 -16.94 11.05
CA SER A 9 -3.69 -15.83 10.63
C SER A 9 -2.29 -16.30 10.20
N ALA A 10 -1.72 -17.30 10.88
CA ALA A 10 -0.46 -17.92 10.47
C ALA A 10 -0.57 -18.56 9.08
N LYS A 11 -1.65 -19.31 8.81
CA LYS A 11 -1.93 -19.89 7.49
C LYS A 11 -2.01 -18.84 6.37
N LYS A 12 -2.56 -17.65 6.65
CA LYS A 12 -2.62 -16.55 5.68
C LYS A 12 -1.26 -15.97 5.35
N VAL A 13 -0.43 -15.76 6.37
CA VAL A 13 0.97 -15.34 6.20
C VAL A 13 1.76 -16.38 5.41
N GLU A 14 1.59 -17.66 5.74
CA GLU A 14 2.23 -18.76 5.03
C GLU A 14 1.84 -18.77 3.53
N ARG A 15 0.55 -18.64 3.22
CA ARG A 15 0.07 -18.55 1.83
C ARG A 15 0.68 -17.36 1.09
N ALA A 16 0.72 -16.19 1.73
CA ALA A 16 1.34 -14.99 1.15
C ALA A 16 2.84 -15.20 0.89
N MET A 17 3.54 -15.85 1.82
CA MET A 17 4.95 -16.21 1.68
C MET A 17 5.19 -17.20 0.55
N LYS A 18 4.36 -18.24 0.41
CA LYS A 18 4.43 -19.20 -0.71
C LYS A 18 4.25 -18.50 -2.06
N LYS A 19 3.21 -17.65 -2.21
CA LYS A 19 3.00 -16.85 -3.43
C LYS A 19 4.17 -15.92 -3.74
N ARG A 20 4.80 -15.37 -2.71
CA ARG A 20 5.96 -14.49 -2.86
C ARG A 20 7.19 -15.26 -3.31
N ASN A 21 7.45 -16.44 -2.74
CA ASN A 21 8.55 -17.32 -3.16
C ASN A 21 8.34 -17.81 -4.60
N ALA A 22 7.08 -18.08 -4.99
CA ALA A 22 6.72 -18.37 -6.37
C ALA A 22 6.77 -17.14 -7.30
N GLY A 23 7.00 -15.94 -6.76
CA GLY A 23 7.08 -14.71 -7.54
C GLY A 23 5.75 -14.19 -8.11
N THR A 24 4.61 -14.72 -7.64
CA THR A 24 3.27 -14.36 -8.11
C THR A 24 2.56 -13.35 -7.20
N LEU A 25 3.06 -13.11 -6.00
CA LEU A 25 2.46 -12.13 -5.09
C LEU A 25 2.59 -10.70 -5.64
N ARG A 26 1.45 -9.99 -5.71
CA ARG A 26 1.34 -8.61 -6.19
C ARG A 26 0.81 -7.69 -5.08
N SER A 27 1.21 -6.43 -5.10
CA SER A 27 0.64 -5.38 -4.26
C SER A 27 -0.75 -5.01 -4.76
N GLY A 28 -1.64 -4.57 -3.86
CA GLY A 28 -3.03 -4.19 -4.21
C GLY A 28 -3.09 -3.02 -5.19
N ARG A 29 -3.06 -1.78 -4.69
CA ARG A 29 -3.31 -0.57 -5.52
C ARG A 29 -2.34 -0.38 -6.69
N SER A 30 -1.09 -0.82 -6.56
CA SER A 30 -0.07 -0.59 -7.59
C SER A 30 0.19 -1.78 -8.50
N GLY A 31 -0.37 -2.97 -8.22
CA GLY A 31 -0.16 -4.17 -9.03
C GLY A 31 1.30 -4.60 -9.18
N LYS A 32 2.23 -4.08 -8.37
CA LYS A 32 3.67 -4.35 -8.46
C LYS A 32 3.98 -5.70 -7.83
N LYS A 33 5.00 -6.40 -8.33
CA LYS A 33 5.49 -7.62 -7.70
C LYS A 33 6.02 -7.33 -6.30
N VAL A 34 5.67 -8.17 -5.33
CA VAL A 34 6.18 -8.04 -3.97
C VAL A 34 7.59 -8.58 -3.89
N THR A 35 8.55 -7.70 -3.62
CA THR A 35 9.97 -8.05 -3.55
C THR A 35 10.38 -8.42 -2.13
N SER A 36 9.83 -7.76 -1.11
CA SER A 36 10.31 -7.87 0.27
C SER A 36 9.49 -8.83 1.15
N ARG A 37 10.16 -9.52 2.08
CA ARG A 37 9.54 -10.46 3.04
C ARG A 37 8.56 -9.75 3.96
N LYS A 38 8.99 -8.62 4.47
CA LYS A 38 8.21 -7.75 5.36
C LYS A 38 6.89 -7.36 4.70
N GLN A 39 6.90 -7.05 3.40
CA GLN A 39 5.69 -6.70 2.65
C GLN A 39 4.76 -7.90 2.45
N ALA A 40 5.29 -9.10 2.14
CA ALA A 40 4.47 -10.30 2.04
C ALA A 40 3.77 -10.64 3.36
N ILE A 41 4.50 -10.55 4.48
CA ILE A 41 3.94 -10.72 5.83
C ILE A 41 2.88 -9.66 6.11
N ALA A 42 3.15 -8.41 5.74
CA ALA A 42 2.18 -7.32 5.93
C ALA A 42 0.89 -7.53 5.13
N ILE A 43 0.98 -8.07 3.91
CA ILE A 43 -0.18 -8.44 3.10
C ILE A 43 -0.95 -9.56 3.79
N GLY A 44 -0.29 -10.67 4.15
CA GLY A 44 -0.95 -11.80 4.82
C GLY A 44 -1.59 -11.45 6.16
N LEU A 45 -0.95 -10.57 6.97
CA LEU A 45 -1.54 -10.05 8.21
C LEU A 45 -2.70 -9.09 7.95
N SER A 46 -2.70 -8.36 6.84
CA SER A 46 -3.81 -7.45 6.49
C SER A 46 -5.01 -8.24 5.99
N GLU A 47 -4.80 -9.26 5.13
CA GLU A 47 -5.86 -10.21 4.72
C GLU A 47 -6.48 -10.90 5.95
N ALA A 48 -5.65 -11.34 6.89
CA ALA A 48 -6.15 -11.97 8.12
C ALA A 48 -7.01 -11.02 8.97
N ARG A 49 -6.66 -9.72 9.04
CA ARG A 49 -7.50 -8.72 9.73
C ARG A 49 -8.81 -8.46 9.01
N SER A 50 -8.79 -8.36 7.68
CA SER A 50 -10.00 -8.18 6.87
C SER A 50 -10.98 -9.34 7.04
N GLU A 51 -10.48 -10.55 7.28
CA GLU A 51 -11.30 -11.74 7.56
C GLU A 51 -11.71 -11.88 9.04
N GLY A 52 -11.49 -10.87 9.87
CA GLY A 52 -11.87 -10.90 11.29
C GLY A 52 -11.03 -11.83 12.17
N LYS A 53 -9.89 -12.33 11.68
CA LYS A 53 -9.04 -13.25 12.46
C LYS A 53 -8.31 -12.50 13.57
N LYS A 54 -8.04 -13.22 14.67
CA LYS A 54 -7.25 -12.68 15.80
C LYS A 54 -5.83 -12.34 15.35
N VAL A 55 -5.59 -11.04 15.16
CA VAL A 55 -4.30 -10.41 14.84
C VAL A 55 -4.17 -9.17 15.72
N PRO A 56 -3.05 -8.98 16.43
CA PRO A 56 -2.79 -7.77 17.19
C PRO A 56 -2.95 -6.50 16.34
N LYS A 57 -3.57 -5.49 16.94
CA LYS A 57 -3.67 -4.15 16.35
C LYS A 57 -2.25 -3.62 16.15
N LYS A 58 -2.02 -2.91 15.03
CA LYS A 58 -0.78 -2.17 14.89
C LYS A 58 -0.77 -1.12 16.00
N ALA A 59 0.35 -1.02 16.72
CA ALA A 59 0.54 0.11 17.63
C ALA A 59 0.37 1.41 16.82
N SER A 60 -0.45 2.34 17.31
CA SER A 60 -0.46 3.68 16.76
C SER A 60 0.93 4.25 17.02
N ARG A 61 1.76 4.35 15.98
CA ARG A 61 2.93 5.22 16.07
C ARG A 61 2.37 6.61 16.33
N LYS A 62 2.68 7.22 17.48
CA LYS A 62 2.46 8.66 17.69
C LYS A 62 3.09 9.34 16.49
N THR A 63 2.28 9.83 15.57
CA THR A 63 2.78 10.55 14.42
C THR A 63 3.31 11.85 15.01
N SER A 64 4.63 12.00 15.09
CA SER A 64 5.16 13.35 15.09
C SER A 64 4.59 13.98 13.82
N LYS A 65 3.79 15.01 14.00
CA LYS A 65 3.08 15.75 12.96
C LYS A 65 4.10 16.13 11.89
N LYS A 66 4.24 15.30 10.84
CA LYS A 66 5.12 15.60 9.72
C LYS A 66 4.42 16.70 8.96
N THR A 67 4.77 17.93 9.32
CA THR A 67 4.38 19.12 8.58
C THR A 67 4.66 18.82 7.11
N SER A 68 3.65 19.00 6.29
CA SER A 68 3.79 18.94 4.85
C SER A 68 4.77 20.06 4.46
N ARG A 69 6.08 19.78 4.44
CA ARG A 69 7.04 20.58 3.66
C ARG A 69 6.69 20.36 2.20
N LYS A 70 5.76 21.21 1.76
CA LYS A 70 5.46 21.69 0.41
C LYS A 70 6.48 21.15 -0.58
N THR A 71 6.12 20.08 -1.28
CA THR A 71 6.91 19.57 -2.39
C THR A 71 6.98 20.67 -3.44
N SER A 72 8.18 21.20 -3.60
CA SER A 72 8.71 21.86 -4.78
C SER A 72 8.19 21.20 -6.06
N LYS A 73 7.11 21.75 -6.62
CA LYS A 73 6.70 21.47 -7.99
C LYS A 73 7.36 22.51 -8.90
N LYS A 74 8.69 22.43 -8.98
CA LYS A 74 9.48 23.04 -10.07
C LYS A 74 9.46 22.05 -11.22
N THR A 75 8.48 22.16 -12.11
CA THR A 75 8.61 21.71 -13.50
C THR A 75 7.85 22.68 -14.39
N LEU A 76 8.66 23.51 -15.06
CA LEU A 76 8.36 24.21 -16.30
C LEU A 76 7.57 23.29 -17.25
N GLY A 77 6.57 23.85 -17.94
CA GLY A 77 5.92 23.17 -19.06
C GLY A 77 4.40 23.17 -18.98
N ARG A 78 3.79 24.28 -19.40
CA ARG A 78 2.58 24.33 -20.25
C ARG A 78 2.23 25.78 -20.59
N LYS A 79 3.14 26.41 -21.33
CA LYS A 79 2.85 27.57 -22.17
C LYS A 79 2.44 27.01 -23.54
N ALA A 80 1.17 26.65 -23.71
CA ALA A 80 0.54 26.39 -25.01
C ALA A 80 -0.95 26.04 -24.81
N GLY A 81 -1.83 26.91 -25.27
CA GLY A 81 -3.28 26.69 -25.24
C GLY A 81 -4.05 27.93 -25.67
N LYS A 82 -3.81 28.40 -26.89
CA LYS A 82 -4.66 29.36 -27.63
C LYS A 82 -6.14 29.03 -27.38
N LYS A 83 -6.86 29.90 -26.67
CA LYS A 83 -8.31 30.04 -26.79
C LYS A 83 -8.58 31.49 -27.21
N LYS A 84 -8.77 31.68 -28.52
CA LYS A 84 -9.79 32.54 -29.15
C LYS A 84 -9.51 32.63 -30.66
N SER A 85 -10.19 31.75 -31.39
CA SER A 85 -10.58 31.80 -32.80
C SER A 85 -12.04 31.36 -32.74
N ALA A 86 -13.06 31.97 -33.35
CA ALA A 86 -13.25 33.10 -34.25
C ALA A 86 -14.60 33.76 -33.80
N ARG A 87 -15.26 34.75 -34.41
CA ARG A 87 -15.51 35.07 -35.82
C ARG A 87 -16.29 36.40 -35.86
N LYS A 88 -16.10 37.08 -36.98
CA LYS A 88 -16.77 38.24 -37.59
C LYS A 88 -18.32 38.25 -37.50
N SER A 89 -18.88 39.39 -37.09
CA SER A 89 -19.98 40.14 -37.75
C SER A 89 -20.05 41.52 -37.10
#